data_AF-L8TRM6-F1
#
_entry.id   AF-L8TRM6-F1
#
_cell.length_a   1.000
_cell.length_b   1.000
_cell.length_c   1.000
_cell.angle_alpha   90.00
_cell.angle_beta   90.00
_cell.angle_gamma   90.00
#
_symmetry.space_group_name_H-M   'P 1'
#
loop_
_entity.id
_entity.type
_entity.pdbx_description
1 polymer ?
#
loop_
_entity_poly.entity_id
_entity_poly.type
_entity_poly.pdbx_seq_one_letter_code
_entity_poly.pdbx_strand_id
1 'polypeptide(L)'
;MLSGELGAGKTTFTQGLGEGLGVRAGIISPTFVLVRIHPNLPEGPRPGGPDLVHVDAYRLGSAAEIDDIDLENTMDSSVTVVEWGHDRVEHLSESRLEIDLHRAIGLAAAGPSTAEGLDFDTDDTDEPRTIVMRGYGPRWPAPPGLGAAEGNN
;
A
#
# COMPACT_ATOMS: atom_id res chain seq x y z
N MET A 1 -3.33 -2.91 -5.85
CA MET A 1 -2.36 -1.91 -6.34
C MET A 1 -2.37 -0.72 -5.41
N LEU A 2 -1.19 -0.21 -5.08
CA LEU A 2 -0.98 0.89 -4.15
C LEU A 2 -0.27 2.05 -4.87
N SER A 3 -0.89 3.21 -4.83
CA SER A 3 -0.48 4.41 -5.57
C SER A 3 -0.46 5.63 -4.66
N GLY A 4 0.26 6.67 -5.07
CA GLY A 4 0.45 7.91 -4.30
C GLY A 4 1.88 8.41 -4.40
N GLU A 5 2.09 9.70 -4.13
CA GLU A 5 3.40 10.36 -4.25
C GLU A 5 4.49 9.71 -3.38
N LEU A 6 5.76 10.07 -3.64
CA LEU A 6 6.86 9.67 -2.77
C LEU A 6 6.61 10.23 -1.36
N GLY A 7 6.71 9.39 -0.33
CA GLY A 7 6.38 9.78 1.05
C GLY A 7 4.88 9.80 1.39
N ALA A 8 3.99 9.38 0.47
CA ALA A 8 2.55 9.29 0.75
C ALA A 8 2.17 8.24 1.82
N GLY A 9 3.12 7.40 2.26
CA GLY A 9 2.90 6.38 3.29
C GLY A 9 2.56 4.99 2.74
N LYS A 10 2.89 4.69 1.48
CA LYS A 10 2.61 3.38 0.86
C LYS A 10 3.20 2.21 1.64
N THR A 11 4.50 2.25 1.96
CA THR A 11 5.14 1.23 2.79
C THR A 11 4.49 1.11 4.17
N THR A 12 4.11 2.23 4.79
CA THR A 12 3.42 2.27 6.09
C THR A 12 2.06 1.58 6.01
N PHE A 13 1.30 1.80 4.92
CA PHE A 13 0.06 1.09 4.67
C PHE A 13 0.31 -0.42 4.53
N THR A 14 1.33 -0.83 3.77
CA THR A 14 1.69 -2.25 3.60
C THR A 14 2.12 -2.90 4.92
N GLN A 15 2.78 -2.16 5.81
CA GLN A 15 3.11 -2.63 7.16
C GLN A 15 1.84 -2.93 7.98
N GLY A 16 0.89 -1.99 8.01
CA GLY A 16 -0.40 -2.19 8.70
C GLY A 16 -1.22 -3.33 8.10
N LEU A 17 -1.21 -3.49 6.77
CA LEU A 17 -1.81 -4.64 6.11
C LEU A 17 -1.14 -5.95 6.54
N GLY A 18 0.19 -6.00 6.57
CA GLY A 18 0.94 -7.17 7.00
C GLY A 18 0.66 -7.56 8.44
N GLU A 19 0.58 -6.59 9.34
CA GLU A 19 0.14 -6.82 10.72
C GLU A 19 -1.26 -7.44 10.76
N GLY A 20 -2.20 -6.86 10.00
CA GLY A 20 -3.53 -7.41 9.83
C GLY A 20 -3.50 -8.84 9.30
N LEU A 21 -2.65 -9.17 8.33
CA LEU A 21 -2.52 -10.52 7.79
C LEU A 21 -1.80 -11.50 8.74
N GLY A 22 -1.20 -11.02 9.82
CA GLY A 22 -0.42 -11.84 10.75
C GLY A 22 0.91 -12.34 10.18
N VAL A 23 1.49 -11.61 9.22
CA VAL A 23 2.82 -11.92 8.69
C VAL A 23 3.92 -11.33 9.60
N ARG A 24 5.17 -11.75 9.38
CA ARG A 24 6.31 -11.24 10.15
C ARG A 24 6.46 -9.71 10.03
N ALA A 25 6.64 -9.05 11.17
CA ALA A 25 6.97 -7.63 11.24
C ALA A 25 8.30 -7.28 10.52
N GLY A 26 8.54 -5.99 10.29
CA GLY A 26 9.72 -5.51 9.57
C GLY A 26 9.57 -5.47 8.06
N ILE A 27 8.33 -5.29 7.56
CA ILE A 27 8.08 -5.01 6.15
C ILE A 27 8.76 -3.69 5.79
N ILE A 28 9.67 -3.76 4.83
CA ILE A 28 10.40 -2.63 4.28
C ILE A 28 10.24 -2.65 2.76
N SER A 29 10.21 -1.47 2.14
CA SER A 29 9.98 -1.39 0.70
C SER A 29 10.99 -2.24 -0.08
N PRO A 30 10.54 -3.08 -1.02
CA PRO A 30 11.39 -3.92 -1.85
C PRO A 30 12.02 -3.16 -3.03
N THR A 31 12.12 -1.83 -3.00
CA THR A 31 12.62 -0.99 -4.11
C THR A 31 13.85 -1.51 -4.86
N PHE A 32 14.80 -2.17 -4.18
CA PHE A 32 16.00 -2.73 -4.82
C PHE A 32 15.91 -4.21 -5.19
N VAL A 33 15.06 -4.97 -4.52
CA VAL A 33 14.89 -6.43 -4.74
C VAL A 33 13.64 -6.75 -5.56
N LEU A 34 12.85 -5.72 -5.90
CA LEU A 34 11.59 -5.72 -6.64
C LEU A 34 10.44 -6.43 -5.92
N VAL A 35 10.68 -7.64 -5.40
CA VAL A 35 9.69 -8.46 -4.68
C VAL A 35 10.24 -8.95 -3.35
N ARG A 36 9.37 -8.96 -2.34
CA ARG A 36 9.56 -9.67 -1.07
C ARG A 36 8.31 -10.47 -0.72
N ILE A 37 8.54 -11.68 -0.24
CA ILE A 37 7.49 -12.52 0.33
C ILE A 37 7.62 -12.45 1.86
N HIS A 38 6.50 -12.15 2.51
CA HIS A 38 6.35 -12.10 3.96
C HIS A 38 5.40 -13.23 4.38
N PRO A 39 5.93 -14.36 4.87
CA PRO A 39 5.09 -15.50 5.21
C PRO A 39 4.17 -15.21 6.39
N ASN A 40 2.94 -15.74 6.32
CA ASN A 40 2.04 -15.81 7.48
C ASN A 40 2.70 -16.62 8.60
N LEU A 41 2.56 -16.15 9.84
CA LEU A 41 3.16 -16.80 11.00
C LEU A 41 2.24 -17.93 11.50
N PRO A 42 2.71 -19.19 11.58
CA PRO A 42 1.89 -20.31 12.08
C PRO A 42 1.41 -20.14 13.53
N GLU A 43 2.16 -19.38 14.32
CA GLU A 43 1.84 -19.04 15.72
C GLU A 43 1.48 -17.54 15.86
N GLY A 44 1.15 -16.88 14.74
CA GLY A 44 0.83 -15.46 14.68
C GLY A 44 -0.60 -15.13 15.09
N PRO A 45 -0.99 -13.84 14.98
CA PRO A 45 -2.34 -13.40 15.35
C PRO A 45 -3.43 -13.89 14.39
N ARG A 46 -3.06 -14.38 13.19
CA ARG A 46 -3.97 -14.97 12.19
C ARG A 46 -3.33 -16.20 11.53
N PRO A 47 -3.20 -17.32 12.24
CA PRO A 47 -2.52 -18.50 11.72
C PRO A 47 -3.32 -19.16 10.59
N GLY A 48 -2.62 -19.62 9.55
CA GLY A 48 -3.24 -20.20 8.35
C GLY A 48 -3.84 -19.14 7.41
N GLY A 49 -3.54 -17.86 7.65
CA GLY A 49 -3.83 -16.78 6.71
C GLY A 49 -2.89 -16.79 5.50
N PRO A 50 -3.17 -15.95 4.49
CA PRO A 50 -2.35 -15.85 3.30
C PRO A 50 -1.01 -15.17 3.60
N ASP A 51 0.01 -15.52 2.81
CA ASP A 51 1.26 -14.77 2.76
C ASP A 51 1.02 -13.36 2.18
N LEU A 52 1.96 -12.45 2.43
CA LEU A 52 1.99 -11.13 1.78
C LEU A 52 3.13 -11.08 0.77
N VAL A 53 2.80 -10.89 -0.51
CA VAL A 53 3.75 -10.62 -1.58
C VAL A 53 3.80 -9.11 -1.81
N HIS A 54 4.91 -8.48 -1.47
CA HIS A 54 5.12 -7.04 -1.63
C HIS A 54 6.02 -6.78 -2.83
N VAL A 55 5.51 -6.04 -3.81
CA VAL A 55 6.18 -5.70 -5.07
C VAL A 55 6.32 -4.18 -5.16
N ASP A 56 7.48 -3.70 -5.59
CA ASP A 56 7.73 -2.30 -5.94
C ASP A 56 8.11 -2.19 -7.42
N ALA A 57 7.15 -1.74 -8.23
CA ALA A 57 7.30 -1.63 -9.68
C ALA A 57 7.94 -0.29 -10.12
N TYR A 58 8.35 0.57 -9.18
CA TYR A 58 8.90 1.90 -9.49
C TYR A 58 10.12 1.84 -10.42
N ARG A 59 10.91 0.76 -10.35
CA ARG A 59 12.12 0.56 -11.17
C ARG A 59 11.90 -0.25 -12.43
N LEU A 60 10.69 -0.77 -12.65
CA LEU A 60 10.40 -1.62 -13.78
C LEU A 60 10.09 -0.77 -15.01
N GLY A 61 10.77 -1.07 -16.11
CA GLY A 61 10.65 -0.35 -17.37
C GLY A 61 9.40 -0.71 -18.17
N SER A 62 8.84 -1.92 -17.95
CA SER A 62 7.73 -2.45 -18.74
C SER A 62 6.89 -3.50 -18.01
N ALA A 63 5.70 -3.79 -18.54
CA ALA A 63 4.86 -4.90 -18.08
C ALA A 63 5.53 -6.28 -18.28
N ALA A 64 6.37 -6.45 -19.30
CA ALA A 64 7.09 -7.69 -19.53
C ALA A 64 8.06 -8.04 -18.37
N GLU A 65 8.67 -7.03 -17.75
CA GLU A 65 9.52 -7.26 -16.56
C GLU A 65 8.71 -7.70 -15.33
N ILE A 66 7.42 -7.34 -15.25
CA ILE A 66 6.50 -7.88 -14.24
C ILE A 66 6.16 -9.34 -14.57
N ASP A 67 5.96 -9.67 -15.83
CA ASP A 67 5.65 -11.05 -16.26
C ASP A 67 6.80 -12.02 -15.93
N ASP A 68 8.04 -11.57 -16.10
CA ASP A 68 9.24 -12.34 -15.74
C ASP A 68 9.34 -12.66 -14.23
N ILE A 69 8.65 -11.91 -13.37
CA ILE A 69 8.57 -12.17 -11.92
C ILE A 69 7.58 -13.30 -11.62
N ASP A 70 6.64 -13.59 -12.52
CA ASP A 70 5.71 -14.72 -12.42
C ASP A 70 4.81 -14.66 -11.17
N LEU A 71 4.26 -13.46 -10.90
CA LEU A 71 3.44 -13.19 -9.72
C LEU A 71 2.17 -14.04 -9.67
N GLU A 72 1.59 -14.36 -10.83
CA GLU A 72 0.34 -15.10 -11.00
C GLU A 72 0.35 -16.43 -10.23
N ASN A 73 1.52 -17.09 -10.17
CA ASN A 73 1.71 -18.37 -9.47
C ASN A 73 1.53 -18.29 -7.94
N THR A 74 1.54 -17.08 -7.37
CA THR A 74 1.36 -16.87 -5.92
C THR A 74 0.03 -16.21 -5.56
N MET A 75 -0.68 -15.64 -6.53
CA MET A 75 -1.85 -14.78 -6.28
C MET A 75 -3.08 -15.53 -5.75
N ASP A 76 -3.16 -16.85 -5.95
CA ASP A 76 -4.27 -17.68 -5.43
C ASP A 76 -4.14 -17.97 -3.93
N SER A 77 -2.94 -17.92 -3.36
CA SER A 77 -2.65 -18.28 -1.97
C SER A 77 -2.10 -17.13 -1.13
N SER A 78 -1.88 -15.96 -1.73
CA SER A 78 -1.28 -14.80 -1.09
C SER A 78 -2.05 -13.51 -1.38
N VAL A 79 -1.80 -12.50 -0.55
CA VAL A 79 -2.19 -11.11 -0.82
C VAL A 79 -1.02 -10.40 -1.50
N THR A 80 -1.20 -10.00 -2.76
CA THR A 80 -0.19 -9.27 -3.52
C THR A 80 -0.42 -7.76 -3.46
N VAL A 81 0.54 -7.03 -2.88
CA VAL A 81 0.59 -5.57 -2.89
C VAL A 81 1.63 -5.11 -3.90
N VAL A 82 1.19 -4.47 -4.96
CA VAL A 82 2.07 -3.82 -5.94
C VAL A 82 2.05 -2.31 -5.73
N GLU A 83 3.19 -1.73 -5.38
CA GLU A 83 3.43 -0.29 -5.40
C GLU A 83 3.80 0.18 -6.81
N TRP A 84 3.27 1.33 -7.23
CA TRP A 84 3.58 1.97 -8.52
C TRP A 84 3.32 1.08 -9.76
N GLY A 85 2.37 0.16 -9.65
CA GLY A 85 2.07 -0.84 -10.70
C GLY A 85 1.26 -0.32 -11.90
N HIS A 86 0.88 0.96 -11.95
CA HIS A 86 0.04 1.49 -13.01
C HIS A 86 0.67 1.26 -14.40
N ASP A 87 -0.17 0.88 -15.36
CA ASP A 87 0.14 0.47 -16.73
C ASP A 87 1.00 -0.82 -16.85
N ARG A 88 1.20 -1.55 -15.74
CA ARG A 88 2.10 -2.71 -15.68
C ARG A 88 1.49 -3.96 -15.06
N VAL A 89 0.42 -3.86 -14.27
CA VAL A 89 -0.08 -4.99 -13.46
C VAL A 89 -1.58 -5.24 -13.59
N GLU A 90 -2.24 -4.48 -14.46
CA GLU A 90 -3.69 -4.55 -14.68
C GLU A 90 -4.11 -5.89 -15.29
N HIS A 91 -3.22 -6.56 -16.02
CA HIS A 91 -3.47 -7.86 -16.63
C HIS A 91 -3.27 -9.05 -15.67
N LEU A 92 -2.55 -8.87 -14.56
CA LEU A 92 -2.25 -9.95 -13.60
C LEU A 92 -3.51 -10.52 -12.91
N SER A 93 -4.60 -9.75 -12.87
CA SER A 93 -5.86 -10.24 -12.31
C SER A 93 -7.05 -9.49 -12.86
N GLU A 94 -8.10 -10.26 -13.19
CA GLU A 94 -9.41 -9.70 -13.54
C GLU A 94 -10.05 -8.94 -12.38
N SER A 95 -9.64 -9.20 -11.13
CA SER A 95 -10.18 -8.55 -9.94
C SER A 95 -9.10 -7.95 -9.05
N ARG A 96 -9.10 -6.63 -8.88
CA ARG A 96 -8.12 -5.90 -8.07
C ARG A 96 -8.74 -4.79 -7.24
N LEU A 97 -8.06 -4.45 -6.16
CA LEU A 97 -8.33 -3.25 -5.37
C LEU A 97 -7.22 -2.25 -5.63
N GLU A 98 -7.60 -1.03 -6.03
CA GLU A 98 -6.70 0.11 -6.16
C GLU A 98 -6.86 1.02 -4.94
N ILE A 99 -5.73 1.42 -4.38
CA ILE A 99 -5.65 2.27 -3.19
C ILE A 99 -4.71 3.43 -3.51
N ASP A 100 -5.26 4.65 -3.54
CA ASP A 100 -4.51 5.89 -3.71
C ASP A 100 -4.33 6.59 -2.37
N LEU A 101 -3.08 6.92 -2.02
CA LEU A 101 -2.72 7.67 -0.82
C LEU A 101 -2.38 9.11 -1.20
N HIS A 102 -3.13 10.06 -0.65
CA HIS A 102 -2.90 11.49 -0.82
C HIS A 102 -2.42 12.12 0.48
N ARG A 103 -1.30 12.85 0.39
CA ARG A 103 -0.79 13.69 1.48
C ARG A 103 -1.54 15.02 1.50
N ALA A 104 -1.89 15.52 2.69
CA ALA A 104 -2.29 16.92 2.84
C ALA A 104 -1.08 17.83 2.52
N ILE A 105 -1.10 18.53 1.40
CA ILE A 105 -0.02 19.46 1.03
C ILE A 105 -0.21 20.74 1.85
N GLY A 106 0.78 21.12 2.66
CA GLY A 106 0.74 22.21 3.65
C GLY A 106 0.51 23.65 3.14
N LEU A 107 0.00 23.86 1.93
CA LEU A 107 -0.32 25.20 1.41
C LEU A 107 -1.65 25.76 1.91
N ALA A 108 -2.54 24.94 2.48
CA ALA A 108 -3.82 25.41 3.02
C ALA A 108 -3.74 25.89 4.49
N ALA A 109 -2.61 25.66 5.17
CA ALA A 109 -2.39 26.06 6.56
C ALA A 109 -1.49 27.31 6.72
N ALA A 110 -1.02 27.90 5.61
CA ALA A 110 -0.19 29.10 5.66
C ALA A 110 -1.06 30.37 5.70
N GLY A 111 -1.26 30.92 6.90
CA GLY A 111 -1.58 32.34 7.06
C GLY A 111 -0.48 33.23 6.44
N PRO A 112 -0.72 34.53 6.21
CA PRO A 112 0.24 35.39 5.51
C PRO A 112 1.57 35.42 6.25
N SER A 113 2.63 34.93 5.60
CA SER A 113 3.98 34.92 6.17
C SER A 113 4.58 36.33 6.13
N THR A 114 4.91 36.86 7.31
CA THR A 114 5.87 37.96 7.45
C THR A 114 7.27 37.37 7.59
N ALA A 115 8.21 38.01 6.90
CA ALA A 115 9.54 37.50 6.60
C ALA A 115 10.42 37.15 7.82
N GLU A 116 11.36 36.23 7.56
CA GLU A 116 12.60 35.92 8.29
C GLU A 116 12.50 35.00 9.52
N GLY A 117 12.24 33.73 9.24
CA GLY A 117 12.56 32.60 10.11
C GLY A 117 12.25 31.30 9.37
N LEU A 118 13.26 30.48 9.06
CA LEU A 118 13.00 29.08 8.70
C LEU A 118 12.60 28.39 10.01
N ASP A 119 11.31 28.46 10.30
CA ASP A 119 10.71 27.73 11.41
C ASP A 119 10.73 26.25 11.03
N PHE A 120 11.73 25.52 11.54
CA PHE A 120 11.67 24.07 11.65
C PHE A 120 10.74 23.75 12.82
N ASP A 121 9.48 24.17 12.71
CA ASP A 121 8.49 23.80 13.69
C ASP A 121 8.31 22.29 13.56
N THR A 122 8.80 21.59 14.58
CA THR A 122 8.73 20.14 14.72
C THR A 122 7.43 19.77 15.43
N ASP A 123 6.41 20.61 15.33
CA ASP A 123 5.06 20.23 15.67
C ASP A 123 4.68 19.06 14.75
N ASP A 124 4.81 17.85 15.30
CA ASP A 124 4.24 16.56 14.89
C ASP A 124 2.72 16.70 14.76
N THR A 125 2.26 17.64 13.94
CA THR A 125 0.91 17.66 13.45
C THR A 125 0.81 16.44 12.58
N ASP A 126 0.11 15.41 13.08
CA ASP A 126 -0.26 14.22 12.34
C ASP A 126 -0.82 14.67 11.00
N GLU A 127 0.02 14.65 9.96
CA GLU A 127 -0.40 15.10 8.65
C GLU A 127 -1.35 14.04 8.10
N PRO A 128 -2.66 14.30 8.04
CA PRO A 128 -3.60 13.27 7.67
C PRO A 128 -3.31 12.80 6.24
N ARG A 129 -3.48 11.50 6.02
CA ARG A 129 -3.47 10.90 4.69
C ARG A 129 -4.90 10.58 4.30
N THR A 130 -5.30 11.02 3.11
CA THR A 130 -6.58 10.59 2.52
C THR A 130 -6.32 9.34 1.70
N ILE A 131 -7.06 8.28 2.02
CA ILE A 131 -7.01 7.01 1.27
C ILE A 131 -8.26 6.93 0.40
N VAL A 132 -8.08 6.71 -0.90
CA VAL A 132 -9.17 6.47 -1.86
C VAL A 132 -9.07 5.04 -2.35
N MET A 133 -10.18 4.29 -2.26
CA MET A 133 -10.22 2.88 -2.63
C MET A 133 -11.18 2.65 -3.79
N ARG A 134 -10.75 1.89 -4.81
CA ARG A 134 -11.56 1.51 -5.97
C ARG A 134 -11.43 0.03 -6.25
N GLY A 135 -12.54 -0.68 -6.29
CA GLY A 135 -12.60 -2.10 -6.65
C GLY A 135 -12.88 -2.27 -8.13
N TYR A 136 -12.19 -3.22 -8.77
CA TYR A 136 -12.37 -3.56 -10.18
C TYR A 136 -12.57 -5.07 -10.33
N GLY A 137 -13.43 -5.46 -11.26
CA GLY A 137 -13.66 -6.87 -11.59
C GLY A 137 -14.78 -7.55 -10.80
N PRO A 138 -15.08 -8.83 -11.10
CA PRO A 138 -16.22 -9.55 -10.55
C PRO A 138 -16.20 -9.70 -9.02
N ARG A 139 -15.03 -9.65 -8.37
CA ARG A 139 -14.92 -9.69 -6.90
C ARG A 139 -15.46 -8.42 -6.22
N TRP A 140 -15.55 -7.31 -6.95
CA TRP A 140 -15.94 -6.00 -6.43
C TRP A 140 -17.22 -5.48 -7.12
N PRO A 141 -18.38 -6.11 -6.89
CA PRO A 141 -19.65 -5.70 -7.52
C PRO A 141 -20.18 -4.35 -7.03
N ALA A 142 -19.63 -3.83 -5.93
CA ALA A 142 -19.94 -2.54 -5.35
C ALA A 142 -18.64 -1.87 -4.85
N PRO A 143 -18.65 -0.54 -4.62
CA PRO A 143 -17.50 0.15 -4.05
C PRO A 143 -17.04 -0.50 -2.74
N PRO A 144 -15.72 -0.64 -2.52
CA PRO A 144 -15.19 -1.23 -1.30
C PRO A 144 -15.58 -0.36 -0.09
N GLY A 145 -16.25 -0.94 0.90
CA GLY A 145 -16.49 -0.31 2.18
C GLY A 145 -15.36 -0.60 3.16
N LEU A 146 -14.97 0.39 3.96
CA LEU A 146 -14.28 0.12 5.21
C LEU A 146 -15.33 -0.49 6.13
N GLY A 147 -15.22 -1.78 6.45
CA GLY A 147 -16.08 -2.39 7.46
C GLY A 147 -16.07 -1.52 8.71
N ALA A 148 -17.24 -1.28 9.33
CA ALA A 148 -17.31 -0.51 10.57
C ALA A 148 -16.30 -1.14 11.55
N ALA A 149 -15.29 -0.37 11.94
CA ALA A 149 -14.43 -0.77 13.04
C ALA A 149 -15.35 -0.86 14.27
N GLU A 150 -15.70 -2.07 14.69
CA GLU A 150 -16.33 -2.29 15.98
C GLU A 150 -15.32 -1.82 17.03
N GLY A 151 -15.50 -0.57 17.46
CA GLY A 151 -14.77 -0.01 18.58
C GLY A 151 -15.12 -0.81 19.82
N ASN A 152 -14.18 -1.63 20.29
CA ASN A 152 -14.24 -2.16 21.64
C ASN A 152 -14.10 -0.96 22.60
N ASN A 153 -15.20 -0.64 23.27
CA ASN A 153 -15.27 0.17 24.48
C ASN A 153 -14.76 -0.62 25.68
#